data_AF-A0A841MIL7-F1
#
_entry.id   AF-A0A841MIL7-F1
#
_cell.length_a   1.000
_cell.length_b   1.000
_cell.length_c   1.000
_cell.angle_alpha   90.00
_cell.angle_beta   90.00
_cell.angle_gamma   90.00
#
_symmetry.space_group_name_H-M   'P 1'
#
loop_
_entity.id
_entity.type
_entity.pdbx_description
1 polymer ?
#
loop_
_entity_poly.entity_id
_entity_poly.type
_entity_poly.pdbx_seq_one_letter_code
_entity_poly.pdbx_strand_id
1 'polypeptide(L)'
;MIIILNSLENNDLLTILKKRKSIFILLLAISLIACESEIKKEENLDNLQKDELNSEVDFHEFMDLVLDQFGRNYGDKILYIEYKPIEKPIPRRFKSFILGKQELSEDEKSLAIQLIENGGTAFEFDQENLNKESRLILSNSEKEGNENVKYVFKSFLGNKNGDMVISTLGIFLNNESYNGKTAGEELIVFFKKENGEWKISNHFTTIEY
;
A
#
# COMPACT_ATOMS: atom_id res chain seq x y z
N MET A 1 54.96 -33.97 63.88
CA MET A 1 54.62 -34.28 62.47
C MET A 1 53.40 -33.45 62.12
N ILE A 2 53.61 -32.25 61.58
CA ILE A 2 52.56 -31.27 61.30
C ILE A 2 52.14 -31.43 59.84
N ILE A 3 50.84 -31.63 59.63
CA ILE A 3 50.20 -31.75 58.32
C ILE A 3 50.15 -30.35 57.70
N ILE A 4 50.94 -30.15 56.65
CA ILE A 4 50.81 -29.04 55.72
C ILE A 4 49.90 -29.53 54.59
N LEU A 5 48.64 -29.07 54.56
CA LEU A 5 47.74 -29.28 53.44
C LEU A 5 47.21 -27.94 52.95
N ASN A 6 47.51 -27.68 51.67
CA ASN A 6 46.73 -26.96 50.67
C ASN A 6 46.29 -25.51 50.96
N SER A 7 47.05 -24.55 50.42
CA SER A 7 46.56 -23.17 50.19
C SER A 7 46.77 -22.66 48.76
N LEU A 8 46.93 -23.53 47.76
CA LEU A 8 47.38 -23.12 46.41
C LEU A 8 46.36 -23.21 45.26
N GLU A 9 45.11 -23.63 45.46
CA GLU A 9 44.20 -23.88 44.31
C GLU A 9 43.11 -22.82 44.03
N ASN A 10 42.94 -21.79 44.86
CA ASN A 10 41.79 -20.88 44.71
C ASN A 10 41.99 -19.73 43.69
N ASN A 11 43.22 -19.32 43.38
CA ASN A 11 43.45 -18.19 42.46
C ASN A 11 43.32 -18.58 40.97
N ASP A 12 43.66 -19.81 40.60
CA ASP A 12 43.50 -20.27 39.21
C ASP A 12 42.03 -20.46 38.84
N LEU A 13 41.20 -20.95 39.78
CA LEU A 13 39.78 -21.21 39.55
C LEU A 13 38.98 -19.92 39.30
N LEU A 14 39.29 -18.84 40.04
CA LEU A 14 38.68 -17.53 39.85
C LEU A 14 39.05 -16.91 38.49
N THR A 15 40.30 -17.11 38.04
CA THR A 15 40.82 -16.60 36.77
C THR A 15 40.19 -17.35 35.59
N ILE A 16 40.03 -18.67 35.71
CA ILE A 16 39.31 -19.51 34.74
C ILE A 16 37.84 -19.10 34.64
N LEU A 17 37.16 -18.84 35.77
CA LEU A 17 35.76 -18.40 35.79
C LEU A 17 35.55 -17.02 35.14
N LYS A 18 36.45 -16.05 35.39
CA LYS A 18 36.41 -14.73 34.73
C LYS A 18 36.64 -14.85 33.22
N LYS A 19 37.56 -15.72 32.78
CA LYS A 19 37.83 -15.98 31.37
C LYS A 19 36.62 -16.63 30.68
N ARG A 20 35.96 -17.59 31.33
CA ARG A 20 34.73 -18.23 30.82
C ARG A 20 33.55 -17.26 30.72
N LYS A 21 33.35 -16.38 31.71
CA LYS A 21 32.33 -15.32 31.63
C LYS A 21 32.59 -14.36 30.46
N SER A 22 33.84 -13.99 30.25
CA SER A 22 34.22 -13.08 29.15
C SER A 22 33.98 -13.72 27.77
N ILE A 23 34.26 -15.01 27.62
CA ILE A 23 33.99 -15.76 26.37
C ILE A 23 32.47 -15.84 26.11
N PHE A 24 31.68 -16.11 27.16
CA PHE A 24 30.23 -16.22 27.00
C PHE A 24 29.58 -14.89 26.58
N ILE A 25 30.02 -13.77 27.17
CA ILE A 25 29.56 -12.43 26.79
C ILE A 25 29.91 -12.13 25.33
N LEU A 26 31.13 -12.48 24.89
CA LEU A 26 31.57 -12.26 23.51
C LEU A 26 30.72 -13.07 22.51
N LEU A 27 30.44 -14.34 22.79
CA LEU A 27 29.60 -15.18 21.92
C LEU A 27 28.17 -14.64 21.81
N LEU A 28 27.61 -14.14 22.92
CA LEU A 28 26.27 -13.56 22.95
C LEU A 28 26.19 -12.23 22.17
N ALA A 29 27.24 -11.41 22.26
CA ALA A 29 27.37 -10.20 21.44
C ALA A 29 27.48 -10.53 19.94
N ILE A 30 28.26 -11.55 19.57
CA ILE A 30 28.38 -12.00 18.18
C ILE A 30 27.03 -12.52 17.66
N SER A 31 26.27 -13.28 18.46
CA SER A 31 24.96 -13.79 18.02
C SER A 31 23.93 -12.66 17.87
N LEU A 32 23.96 -11.64 18.73
CA LEU A 32 23.10 -10.46 18.61
C LEU A 32 23.44 -9.65 17.34
N ILE A 33 24.72 -9.44 17.06
CA ILE A 33 25.16 -8.75 15.83
C ILE A 33 24.77 -9.54 14.58
N ALA A 34 24.91 -10.87 14.59
CA ALA A 34 24.49 -11.72 13.48
C ALA A 34 22.98 -11.63 13.25
N CYS A 35 22.17 -11.69 14.32
CA CYS A 35 20.71 -11.56 14.25
C CYS A 35 20.28 -10.20 13.68
N GLU A 36 20.85 -9.09 14.15
CA GLU A 36 20.56 -7.77 13.60
C GLU A 36 20.95 -7.64 12.11
N SER A 37 22.01 -8.34 11.69
CA SER A 37 22.45 -8.32 10.29
C SER A 37 21.53 -9.12 9.36
N GLU A 38 20.88 -10.18 9.86
CA GLU A 38 19.90 -10.97 9.11
C GLU A 38 18.59 -10.20 8.96
N ILE A 39 18.10 -9.58 10.04
CA ILE A 39 16.88 -8.74 10.02
C ILE A 39 17.03 -7.59 9.01
N LYS A 40 18.18 -6.89 9.01
CA LYS A 40 18.45 -5.81 8.05
C LYS A 40 18.55 -6.28 6.61
N LYS A 41 18.98 -7.52 6.37
CA LYS A 41 19.01 -8.10 5.02
C LYS A 41 17.60 -8.43 4.54
N GLU A 42 16.74 -8.96 5.40
CA GLU A 42 15.33 -9.25 5.08
C GLU A 42 14.54 -7.98 4.76
N GLU A 43 14.65 -6.93 5.59
CA GLU A 43 13.98 -5.65 5.32
C GLU A 43 14.42 -5.02 3.99
N ASN A 44 15.70 -5.16 3.63
CA ASN A 44 16.23 -4.60 2.38
C ASN A 44 15.78 -5.42 1.16
N LEU A 45 15.65 -6.74 1.30
CA LEU A 45 15.15 -7.63 0.25
C LEU A 45 13.66 -7.41 -0.03
N ASP A 46 12.85 -7.22 1.03
CA ASP A 46 11.42 -6.92 0.91
C ASP A 46 11.16 -5.56 0.22
N ASN A 47 12.00 -4.56 0.50
CA ASN A 47 11.92 -3.26 -0.18
C ASN A 47 12.31 -3.35 -1.66
N LEU A 48 13.37 -4.10 -2.01
CA LEU A 48 13.79 -4.29 -3.40
C LEU A 48 12.73 -5.03 -4.24
N GLN A 49 12.11 -6.08 -3.69
CA GLN A 49 11.04 -6.81 -4.38
C GLN A 49 9.77 -5.97 -4.55
N LYS A 50 9.49 -5.08 -3.59
CA LYS A 50 8.38 -4.13 -3.68
C LYS A 50 8.57 -3.16 -4.84
N ASP A 51 9.79 -2.70 -5.09
CA ASP A 51 10.08 -1.75 -6.18
C ASP A 51 10.04 -2.43 -7.56
N GLU A 52 10.53 -3.67 -7.69
CA GLU A 52 10.50 -4.40 -8.96
C GLU A 52 9.07 -4.78 -9.40
N LEU A 53 8.26 -5.34 -8.51
CA LEU A 53 6.91 -5.79 -8.84
C LEU A 53 5.98 -4.62 -9.22
N ASN A 54 6.24 -3.45 -8.64
CA ASN A 54 5.48 -2.24 -8.90
C ASN A 54 5.92 -1.50 -10.18
N SER A 55 7.12 -1.79 -10.71
CA SER A 55 7.61 -1.18 -11.94
C SER A 55 6.99 -1.79 -13.21
N GLU A 56 6.36 -2.96 -13.11
CA GLU A 56 5.82 -3.70 -14.25
C GLU A 56 4.31 -3.49 -14.46
N VAL A 57 3.60 -2.95 -13.46
CA VAL A 57 2.15 -2.78 -13.51
C VAL A 57 1.78 -1.41 -14.08
N ASP A 58 1.14 -1.40 -15.23
CA ASP A 58 0.59 -0.18 -15.82
C ASP A 58 -0.74 0.21 -15.15
N PHE A 59 -0.71 1.24 -14.28
CA PHE A 59 -1.90 1.65 -13.54
C PHE A 59 -2.96 2.36 -14.41
N HIS A 60 -2.65 2.73 -15.66
CA HIS A 60 -3.64 3.30 -16.59
C HIS A 60 -4.77 2.31 -16.88
N GLU A 61 -4.49 1.00 -16.94
CA GLU A 61 -5.50 -0.03 -17.16
C GLU A 61 -6.57 -0.06 -16.05
N PHE A 62 -6.20 0.20 -14.80
CA PHE A 62 -7.19 0.27 -13.71
C PHE A 62 -8.02 1.54 -13.75
N MET A 63 -7.44 2.65 -14.22
CA MET A 63 -8.18 3.88 -14.46
C MET A 63 -9.23 3.67 -15.56
N ASP A 64 -8.85 2.95 -16.62
CA ASP A 64 -9.78 2.55 -17.68
C ASP A 64 -10.93 1.70 -17.15
N LEU A 65 -10.66 0.70 -16.31
CA LEU A 65 -11.69 -0.13 -15.69
C LEU A 65 -12.66 0.69 -14.84
N VAL A 66 -12.16 1.66 -14.08
CA VAL A 66 -12.98 2.57 -13.28
C VAL A 66 -13.84 3.46 -14.16
N LEU A 67 -13.27 4.04 -15.23
CA LEU A 67 -14.04 4.88 -16.15
C LEU A 67 -15.10 4.08 -16.90
N ASP A 68 -14.81 2.84 -17.27
CA ASP A 68 -15.78 1.95 -17.89
C ASP A 68 -16.95 1.63 -16.96
N GLN A 69 -16.66 1.26 -15.71
CA GLN A 69 -17.68 0.85 -14.74
C GLN A 69 -18.46 2.04 -14.15
N PHE A 70 -17.78 3.12 -13.78
CA PHE A 70 -18.37 4.25 -13.05
C PHE A 70 -18.62 5.46 -13.96
N GLY A 71 -17.76 5.70 -14.95
CA GLY A 71 -17.82 6.87 -15.84
C GLY A 71 -19.10 6.93 -16.67
N ARG A 72 -19.58 5.78 -17.15
CA ARG A 72 -20.80 5.69 -17.97
C ARG A 72 -22.07 6.14 -17.22
N ASN A 73 -22.08 6.11 -15.89
CA ASN A 73 -23.24 6.51 -15.08
C ASN A 73 -23.50 8.01 -15.10
N TYR A 74 -22.53 8.81 -15.52
CA TYR A 74 -22.60 10.27 -15.48
C TYR A 74 -23.07 10.91 -16.81
N GLY A 75 -23.42 10.08 -17.81
CA GLY A 75 -24.10 10.51 -19.03
C GLY A 75 -23.33 11.60 -19.78
N ASP A 76 -23.96 12.77 -19.94
CA ASP A 76 -23.43 13.91 -20.70
C ASP A 76 -22.52 14.84 -19.87
N LYS A 77 -22.24 14.51 -18.61
CA LYS A 77 -21.36 15.34 -17.77
C LYS A 77 -19.93 15.33 -18.29
N ILE A 78 -19.23 16.44 -18.06
CA ILE A 78 -17.81 16.55 -18.36
C ILE A 78 -17.03 15.72 -17.34
N LEU A 79 -16.23 14.75 -17.80
CA LEU A 79 -15.39 13.94 -16.92
C LEU A 79 -13.93 14.41 -16.97
N TYR A 80 -13.34 14.53 -15.78
CA TYR A 80 -11.91 14.77 -15.60
C TYR A 80 -11.30 13.61 -14.81
N ILE A 81 -10.07 13.26 -15.16
CA ILE A 81 -9.27 12.33 -14.39
C ILE A 81 -8.00 13.03 -13.90
N GLU A 82 -7.60 12.72 -12.69
CA GLU A 82 -6.37 13.22 -12.11
C GLU A 82 -5.75 12.15 -11.21
N TYR A 83 -4.43 12.07 -11.21
CA TYR A 83 -3.69 11.36 -10.19
C TYR A 83 -3.10 12.35 -9.17
N LYS A 84 -3.49 12.22 -7.91
CA LYS A 84 -2.98 13.03 -6.78
C LYS A 84 -2.44 12.11 -5.70
N PRO A 85 -1.14 11.78 -5.70
CA PRO A 85 -0.58 10.87 -4.72
C PRO A 85 -0.91 11.33 -3.29
N ILE A 86 -1.34 10.38 -2.46
CA ILE A 86 -1.61 10.66 -1.05
C ILE A 86 -0.33 11.14 -0.35
N GLU A 87 -0.27 12.42 0.02
CA GLU A 87 0.84 12.97 0.80
C GLU A 87 0.82 12.53 2.26
N LYS A 88 -0.33 12.09 2.78
CA LYS A 88 -0.53 11.77 4.20
C LYS A 88 -1.19 10.40 4.38
N PRO A 89 -0.68 9.52 5.25
CA PRO A 89 -1.25 8.21 5.48
C PRO A 89 -2.76 8.27 5.75
N ILE A 90 -3.49 7.29 5.21
CA ILE A 90 -4.93 7.15 5.47
C ILE A 90 -5.13 7.00 6.99
N PRO A 91 -6.09 7.71 7.62
CA PRO A 91 -6.26 7.68 9.07
C PRO A 91 -6.42 6.27 9.63
N ARG A 92 -5.70 5.91 10.70
CA ARG A 92 -5.72 4.55 11.31
C ARG A 92 -7.10 4.01 11.67
N ARG A 93 -8.09 4.89 11.91
CA ARG A 93 -9.49 4.47 12.15
C ARG A 93 -10.08 3.64 11.01
N PHE A 94 -9.56 3.81 9.78
CA PHE A 94 -9.96 3.00 8.62
C PHE A 94 -9.53 1.54 8.73
N LYS A 95 -8.47 1.22 9.50
CA LYS A 95 -8.04 -0.16 9.73
C LYS A 95 -9.13 -1.00 10.38
N SER A 96 -9.73 -0.51 11.48
CA SER A 96 -10.81 -1.21 12.16
C SER A 96 -12.07 -1.32 11.29
N PHE A 97 -12.34 -0.29 10.48
CA PHE A 97 -13.45 -0.31 9.52
C PHE A 97 -13.26 -1.42 8.48
N ILE A 98 -12.08 -1.54 7.86
CA ILE A 98 -11.75 -2.60 6.90
C ILE A 98 -11.83 -3.98 7.53
N LEU A 99 -11.29 -4.16 8.74
CA LEU A 99 -11.35 -5.46 9.42
C LEU A 99 -12.80 -5.90 9.73
N GLY A 100 -13.72 -4.95 9.89
CA GLY A 100 -15.14 -5.23 10.10
C GLY A 100 -15.92 -5.57 8.82
N LYS A 101 -15.33 -5.42 7.63
CA LYS A 101 -15.98 -5.69 6.34
C LYS A 101 -15.99 -7.20 6.06
N GLN A 102 -17.16 -7.81 6.14
CA GLN A 102 -17.33 -9.26 5.96
C GLN A 102 -17.26 -9.68 4.50
N GLU A 103 -17.54 -8.74 3.58
CA GLU A 103 -17.51 -8.93 2.13
C GLU A 103 -16.09 -9.01 1.54
N LEU A 104 -15.07 -8.59 2.31
CA LEU A 104 -13.68 -8.64 1.87
C LEU A 104 -13.04 -9.97 2.24
N SER A 105 -12.31 -10.55 1.30
CA SER A 105 -11.39 -11.65 1.57
C SER A 105 -10.23 -11.23 2.49
N GLU A 106 -9.56 -12.19 3.12
CA GLU A 106 -8.40 -11.90 3.98
C GLU A 106 -7.24 -11.25 3.19
N ASP A 107 -7.08 -11.60 1.92
CA ASP A 107 -6.08 -10.99 1.04
C ASP A 107 -6.41 -9.53 0.75
N GLU A 108 -7.67 -9.22 0.45
CA GLU A 108 -8.13 -7.83 0.24
C GLU A 108 -7.99 -7.00 1.52
N LYS A 109 -8.34 -7.55 2.68
CA LYS A 109 -8.14 -6.87 3.98
C LYS A 109 -6.66 -6.60 4.23
N SER A 110 -5.80 -7.59 4.01
CA SER A 110 -4.35 -7.46 4.20
C SER A 110 -3.78 -6.36 3.29
N LEU A 111 -4.13 -6.39 2.01
CA LEU A 111 -3.67 -5.40 1.04
C LEU A 111 -4.16 -3.98 1.37
N ALA A 112 -5.42 -3.85 1.79
CA ALA A 112 -5.97 -2.56 2.20
C ALA A 112 -5.31 -2.01 3.47
N ILE A 113 -4.97 -2.86 4.44
CA ILE A 113 -4.20 -2.45 5.61
C ILE A 113 -2.81 -1.98 5.21
N GLN A 114 -2.15 -2.70 4.30
CA GLN A 114 -0.83 -2.30 3.78
C GLN A 114 -0.90 -0.95 3.08
N LEU A 115 -1.93 -0.69 2.26
CA LEU A 115 -2.14 0.60 1.61
C LEU A 115 -2.28 1.74 2.64
N ILE A 116 -3.02 1.50 3.73
CA ILE A 116 -3.22 2.48 4.80
C ILE A 116 -1.91 2.79 5.54
N GLU A 117 -1.16 1.75 5.87
CA GLU A 117 0.03 1.87 6.73
C GLU A 117 1.23 2.39 5.95
N ASN A 118 1.40 1.94 4.71
CA ASN A 118 2.61 2.17 3.92
C ASN A 118 2.38 3.12 2.74
N GLY A 119 1.15 3.54 2.47
CA GLY A 119 0.78 4.30 1.28
C GLY A 119 0.78 3.44 0.02
N GLY A 120 0.57 4.11 -1.11
CA GLY A 120 0.64 3.50 -2.44
C GLY A 120 2.00 3.65 -3.11
N THR A 121 2.10 3.02 -4.26
CA THR A 121 3.18 3.11 -5.23
C THR A 121 3.16 4.46 -5.93
N ALA A 122 4.34 5.03 -6.16
CA ALA A 122 4.49 6.19 -7.03
C ALA A 122 4.10 5.83 -8.47
N PHE A 123 3.39 6.74 -9.13
CA PHE A 123 2.90 6.54 -10.48
C PHE A 123 2.91 7.88 -11.20
N GLU A 124 3.40 7.89 -12.44
CA GLU A 124 3.33 9.05 -13.31
C GLU A 124 2.13 8.86 -14.23
N PHE A 125 1.14 9.74 -14.07
CA PHE A 125 -0.07 9.68 -14.87
C PHE A 125 0.15 10.40 -16.21
N ASP A 126 -0.14 9.69 -17.29
CA ASP A 126 -0.19 10.23 -18.65
C ASP A 126 -1.52 9.82 -19.31
N GLN A 127 -2.35 10.81 -19.61
CA GLN A 127 -3.65 10.59 -20.24
C GLN A 127 -3.53 9.88 -21.60
N GLU A 128 -2.41 10.03 -22.31
CA GLU A 128 -2.20 9.37 -23.59
C GLU A 128 -2.07 7.84 -23.47
N ASN A 129 -1.72 7.33 -22.30
CA ASN A 129 -1.62 5.88 -22.04
C ASN A 129 -2.97 5.22 -21.70
N LEU A 130 -4.03 6.01 -21.46
CA LEU A 130 -5.38 5.45 -21.30
C LEU A 130 -5.87 4.81 -22.60
N ASN A 131 -6.79 3.85 -22.52
CA ASN A 131 -7.35 3.26 -23.72
C ASN A 131 -8.21 4.27 -24.52
N LYS A 132 -8.53 3.89 -25.77
CA LYS A 132 -9.29 4.74 -26.67
C LYS A 132 -10.68 5.11 -26.12
N GLU A 133 -11.37 4.19 -25.48
CA GLU A 133 -12.72 4.42 -24.94
C GLU A 133 -12.69 5.43 -23.78
N SER A 134 -11.76 5.27 -22.86
CA SER A 134 -11.53 6.21 -21.75
C SER A 134 -11.15 7.59 -22.26
N ARG A 135 -10.22 7.69 -23.21
CA ARG A 135 -9.87 9.00 -23.81
C ARG A 135 -11.07 9.65 -24.49
N LEU A 136 -11.93 8.87 -25.15
CA LEU A 136 -13.16 9.40 -25.76
C LEU A 136 -14.12 9.95 -24.71
N ILE A 137 -14.33 9.21 -23.61
CA ILE A 137 -15.14 9.64 -22.47
C ILE A 137 -14.61 10.97 -21.91
N LEU A 138 -13.30 11.09 -21.74
CA LEU A 138 -12.64 12.31 -21.23
C LEU A 138 -12.65 13.46 -22.24
N SER A 139 -12.56 13.19 -23.54
CA SER A 139 -12.55 14.22 -24.60
C SER A 139 -13.89 14.90 -24.83
N ASN A 140 -15.00 14.27 -24.41
CA ASN A 140 -16.32 14.92 -24.41
C ASN A 140 -16.41 16.10 -23.42
N SER A 141 -15.32 16.38 -22.67
CA SER A 141 -15.15 17.54 -21.80
C SER A 141 -15.17 18.90 -22.48
N GLU A 142 -15.02 18.96 -23.81
CA GLU A 142 -15.10 20.21 -24.57
C GLU A 142 -16.54 20.73 -24.77
N LYS A 143 -17.56 19.98 -24.35
CA LYS A 143 -18.94 20.47 -24.35
C LYS A 143 -19.12 21.48 -23.22
N GLU A 144 -19.62 22.68 -23.52
CA GLU A 144 -20.05 23.64 -22.49
C GLU A 144 -21.12 23.00 -21.60
N GLY A 145 -20.75 22.68 -20.36
CA GLY A 145 -21.63 22.05 -19.37
C GLY A 145 -21.34 22.59 -17.99
N ASN A 146 -22.39 22.91 -17.24
CA ASN A 146 -22.31 23.48 -15.88
C ASN A 146 -22.00 22.44 -14.78
N GLU A 147 -21.87 21.16 -15.17
CA GLU A 147 -21.67 20.03 -14.26
C GLU A 147 -20.50 19.18 -14.72
N ASN A 148 -19.55 18.96 -13.82
CA ASN A 148 -18.41 18.10 -14.07
C ASN A 148 -18.23 17.06 -12.96
N VAL A 149 -17.65 15.93 -13.36
CA VAL A 149 -17.29 14.84 -12.47
C VAL A 149 -15.79 14.68 -12.54
N LYS A 150 -15.15 14.65 -11.38
CA LYS A 150 -13.71 14.52 -11.27
C LYS A 150 -13.36 13.23 -10.55
N TYR A 151 -12.68 12.35 -11.28
CA TYR A 151 -12.06 11.13 -10.76
C TYR A 151 -10.65 11.48 -10.29
N VAL A 152 -10.39 11.29 -9.00
CA VAL A 152 -9.08 11.56 -8.39
C VAL A 152 -8.55 10.27 -7.81
N PHE A 153 -7.65 9.63 -8.55
CA PHE A 153 -6.90 8.50 -8.05
C PHE A 153 -5.82 9.00 -7.12
N LYS A 154 -5.72 8.44 -5.91
CA LYS A 154 -4.74 8.94 -4.93
C LYS A 154 -3.61 7.96 -4.64
N SER A 155 -3.79 6.69 -4.90
CA SER A 155 -2.77 5.67 -4.59
C SER A 155 -3.11 4.38 -5.29
N PHE A 156 -2.10 3.66 -5.77
CA PHE A 156 -2.22 2.26 -6.19
C PHE A 156 -1.32 1.39 -5.32
N LEU A 157 -1.68 0.14 -5.07
CA LEU A 157 -0.77 -0.83 -4.46
C LEU A 157 -1.07 -2.23 -4.99
N GLY A 158 -0.06 -2.87 -5.56
CA GLY A 158 -0.12 -4.28 -5.94
C GLY A 158 0.22 -5.20 -4.76
N ASN A 159 -0.38 -6.39 -4.72
CA ASN A 159 0.07 -7.45 -3.81
C ASN A 159 1.34 -8.13 -4.35
N LYS A 160 2.02 -8.91 -3.50
CA LYS A 160 3.28 -9.60 -3.87
C LYS A 160 3.15 -10.58 -5.03
N ASN A 161 1.95 -11.09 -5.29
CA ASN A 161 1.71 -12.09 -6.34
C ASN A 161 1.44 -11.46 -7.72
N GLY A 162 1.23 -10.14 -7.79
CA GLY A 162 0.91 -9.44 -9.04
C GLY A 162 -0.47 -9.78 -9.61
N ASP A 163 -1.39 -10.33 -8.81
CA ASP A 163 -2.75 -10.72 -9.21
C ASP A 163 -3.84 -9.87 -8.55
N MET A 164 -3.47 -8.94 -7.67
CA MET A 164 -4.38 -7.99 -7.03
C MET A 164 -3.76 -6.61 -6.96
N VAL A 165 -4.58 -5.60 -7.24
CA VAL A 165 -4.24 -4.18 -7.05
C VAL A 165 -5.36 -3.52 -6.26
N ILE A 166 -5.01 -2.59 -5.38
CA ILE A 166 -5.97 -1.75 -4.66
C ILE A 166 -5.72 -0.28 -5.02
N SER A 167 -6.78 0.50 -5.14
CA SER A 167 -6.70 1.94 -5.30
C SER A 167 -7.61 2.69 -4.34
N THR A 168 -7.19 3.91 -3.98
CA THR A 168 -8.10 4.91 -3.42
C THR A 168 -8.52 5.89 -4.50
N LEU A 169 -9.82 6.17 -4.55
CA LEU A 169 -10.45 6.96 -5.61
C LEU A 169 -11.42 7.97 -4.99
N GLY A 170 -11.29 9.24 -5.33
CA GLY A 170 -12.35 10.23 -5.10
C GLY A 170 -13.17 10.43 -6.36
N ILE A 171 -14.50 10.44 -6.26
CA ILE A 171 -15.41 10.84 -7.33
C ILE A 171 -16.14 12.08 -6.86
N PHE A 172 -15.79 13.23 -7.43
CA PHE A 172 -16.34 14.52 -7.02
C PHE A 172 -17.24 15.08 -8.10
N LEU A 173 -18.48 15.38 -7.75
CA LEU A 173 -19.40 16.11 -8.61
C LEU A 173 -19.34 17.59 -8.24
N ASN A 174 -18.87 18.42 -9.17
CA ASN A 174 -18.99 19.86 -9.06
C ASN A 174 -20.21 20.32 -9.87
N ASN A 175 -21.06 21.11 -9.23
CA ASN A 175 -22.18 21.73 -9.88
C ASN A 175 -22.15 23.23 -9.64
N GLU A 176 -21.84 23.99 -10.70
CA GLU A 176 -21.78 25.44 -10.64
C GLU A 176 -23.15 26.05 -10.28
N SER A 177 -24.25 25.36 -10.62
CA SER A 177 -25.62 25.76 -10.30
C SER A 177 -25.94 25.73 -8.81
N TYR A 178 -25.15 25.05 -7.99
CA TYR A 178 -25.29 25.00 -6.52
C TYR A 178 -24.20 25.80 -5.78
N ASN A 179 -23.69 26.88 -6.38
CA ASN A 179 -22.64 27.73 -5.80
C ASN A 179 -21.36 26.95 -5.46
N GLY A 180 -20.98 25.96 -6.27
CA GLY A 180 -19.76 25.18 -6.08
C GLY A 180 -19.82 24.17 -4.93
N LYS A 181 -21.01 23.79 -4.45
CA LYS A 181 -21.14 22.64 -3.53
C LYS A 181 -20.67 21.37 -4.24
N THR A 182 -19.69 20.71 -3.64
CA THR A 182 -19.17 19.42 -4.10
C THR A 182 -19.96 18.31 -3.41
N ALA A 183 -20.69 17.52 -4.20
CA ALA A 183 -21.17 16.22 -3.77
C ALA A 183 -20.15 15.16 -4.22
N GLY A 184 -20.22 13.95 -3.68
CA GLY A 184 -19.38 12.87 -4.17
C GLY A 184 -19.06 11.84 -3.11
N GLU A 185 -18.07 11.02 -3.42
CA GLU A 185 -17.65 9.94 -2.55
C GLU A 185 -16.15 9.66 -2.67
N GLU A 186 -15.59 9.10 -1.59
CA GLU A 186 -14.28 8.48 -1.62
C GLU A 186 -14.43 6.96 -1.50
N LEU A 187 -13.80 6.23 -2.41
CA LEU A 187 -13.88 4.79 -2.56
C LEU A 187 -12.51 4.15 -2.31
N ILE A 188 -12.56 2.91 -1.82
CA ILE A 188 -11.48 1.95 -1.99
C ILE A 188 -11.94 0.93 -3.03
N VAL A 189 -11.14 0.72 -4.07
CA VAL A 189 -11.45 -0.15 -5.21
C VAL A 189 -10.41 -1.26 -5.29
N PHE A 190 -10.87 -2.50 -5.42
CA PHE A 190 -10.03 -3.68 -5.57
C PHE A 190 -10.12 -4.19 -7.00
N PHE A 191 -8.96 -4.48 -7.57
CA PHE A 191 -8.78 -5.07 -8.87
C PHE A 191 -8.16 -6.44 -8.71
N LYS A 192 -8.66 -7.43 -9.43
CA LYS A 192 -8.14 -8.79 -9.41
C LYS A 192 -7.94 -9.30 -10.83
N LYS A 193 -6.86 -10.05 -11.03
CA LYS A 193 -6.57 -10.70 -12.29
C LYS A 193 -7.28 -12.04 -12.34
N GLU A 194 -8.18 -12.21 -13.30
CA GLU A 194 -8.95 -13.43 -13.52
C GLU A 194 -8.75 -13.90 -14.96
N ASN A 195 -8.25 -15.13 -15.15
CA ASN A 195 -7.95 -15.67 -16.48
C ASN A 195 -7.03 -14.78 -17.33
N GLY A 196 -6.13 -14.03 -16.67
CA GLY A 196 -5.18 -13.14 -17.33
C GLY A 196 -5.68 -11.72 -17.55
N GLU A 197 -6.97 -11.43 -17.28
CA GLU A 197 -7.57 -10.11 -17.46
C GLU A 197 -7.83 -9.43 -16.11
N TRP A 198 -7.61 -8.11 -16.04
CA TRP A 198 -7.92 -7.33 -14.84
C TRP A 198 -9.40 -6.97 -14.79
N LYS A 199 -9.98 -7.05 -13.59
CA LYS A 199 -11.37 -6.66 -13.32
C LYS A 199 -11.49 -6.00 -11.97
N ILE A 200 -12.49 -5.14 -11.81
CA ILE A 200 -12.89 -4.66 -10.48
C ILE A 200 -13.58 -5.82 -9.75
N SER A 201 -12.95 -6.34 -8.70
CA SER A 201 -13.52 -7.44 -7.89
C SER A 201 -14.47 -6.91 -6.83
N ASN A 202 -14.15 -5.76 -6.24
CA ASN A 202 -14.89 -5.18 -5.14
C ASN A 202 -14.63 -3.67 -5.03
N HIS A 203 -15.52 -2.96 -4.34
CA HIS A 203 -15.29 -1.59 -3.91
C HIS A 203 -16.17 -1.26 -2.70
N PHE A 204 -15.76 -0.27 -1.91
CA PHE A 204 -16.63 0.29 -0.88
C PHE A 204 -16.38 1.78 -0.65
N THR A 205 -17.45 2.47 -0.28
CA THR A 205 -17.43 3.89 0.07
C THR A 205 -16.87 4.09 1.48
N THR A 206 -15.95 5.03 1.59
CA THR A 206 -15.28 5.44 2.83
C THR A 206 -15.82 6.76 3.36
N ILE A 207 -16.19 7.68 2.48
CA ILE A 207 -16.75 9.00 2.79
C ILE A 207 -17.80 9.34 1.73
N GLU A 208 -18.94 9.88 2.15
CA GLU A 208 -19.94 10.52 1.29
C GLU A 208 -20.00 12.01 1.64
N TYR A 209 -20.07 12.88 0.62
CA TYR A 209 -20.09 14.34 0.75
C TYR A 209 -21.48 14.95 0.44
#